data_AF-A0A0F2QM15-F1
#
_entry.id   AF-A0A0F2QM15-F1
#
_cell.length_a   1.000
_cell.length_b   1.000
_cell.length_c   1.000
_cell.angle_alpha   90.00
_cell.angle_beta   90.00
_cell.angle_gamma   90.00
#
_symmetry.space_group_name_H-M   'P 1'
#
loop_
_entity.id
_entity.type
_entity.pdbx_description
1 polymer ?
#
loop_
_entity_poly.entity_id
_entity_poly.type
_entity_poly.pdbx_seq_one_letter_code
_entity_poly.pdbx_strand_id
1 'polypeptide(L)'
;MHDYLDTILEPEFLVTLLAAFLLGRFTAGGKTRNRLSPTPPTSEEISAALKRVTLSRWMEIDAELDARKKIKAIKLLRETTGLGLKDSKEAVEARQRQRGAHKL
;
A
#
# COMPACT_ATOMS: atom_id res chain seq x y z
N MET A 1 -26.90 -0.30 33.07
CA MET A 1 -25.88 -0.24 32.00
C MET A 1 -24.62 -1.00 32.46
N HIS A 2 -24.81 -2.16 33.09
CA HIS A 2 -23.72 -3.01 33.61
C HIS A 2 -23.82 -4.43 33.02
N ASP A 3 -25.05 -4.86 32.66
CA ASP A 3 -25.36 -6.17 32.06
C ASP A 3 -24.77 -6.40 30.65
N TYR A 4 -24.36 -5.32 29.97
CA TYR A 4 -23.75 -5.40 28.64
C TYR A 4 -22.28 -5.84 28.68
N LEU A 5 -21.57 -5.53 29.77
CA LEU A 5 -20.14 -5.84 29.89
C LEU A 5 -19.93 -7.33 30.17
N ASP A 6 -20.83 -7.95 30.93
CA ASP A 6 -20.80 -9.39 31.22
C ASP A 6 -21.18 -10.22 29.98
N THR A 7 -22.16 -9.77 29.19
CA THR A 7 -22.59 -10.47 27.96
C THR A 7 -21.49 -10.54 26.89
N ILE A 8 -20.61 -9.52 26.82
CA ILE A 8 -19.51 -9.45 25.85
C ILE A 8 -18.30 -10.28 26.30
N LEU A 9 -18.22 -10.59 27.60
CA LEU A 9 -17.12 -11.34 28.22
C LEU A 9 -17.42 -12.84 28.39
N GLU A 10 -18.49 -13.34 27.76
CA GLU A 10 -18.77 -14.76 27.63
C GLU A 10 -17.81 -15.41 26.61
N PRO A 11 -17.22 -16.58 26.91
CA PRO A 11 -16.26 -17.24 26.03
C PRO A 11 -16.84 -17.58 24.65
N GLU A 12 -18.15 -17.73 24.51
CA GLU A 12 -18.81 -18.02 23.23
C GLU A 12 -18.75 -16.86 22.23
N PHE A 13 -18.89 -15.61 22.67
CA PHE A 13 -18.76 -14.44 21.80
C PHE A 13 -17.32 -14.27 21.31
N LEU A 14 -16.34 -14.56 22.16
CA LEU A 14 -14.92 -14.53 21.78
C LEU A 14 -14.58 -15.65 20.78
N VAL A 15 -15.10 -16.87 20.99
CA VAL A 15 -14.87 -18.00 20.08
C VAL A 15 -15.55 -17.76 18.73
N THR A 16 -16.77 -17.21 18.70
CA THR A 16 -17.46 -16.89 17.44
C THR A 16 -16.79 -15.75 16.68
N LEU A 17 -16.36 -14.69 17.37
CA LEU A 17 -15.56 -13.61 16.75
C LEU A 17 -14.21 -14.11 16.25
N LEU A 18 -13.53 -14.96 17.02
CA LEU A 18 -12.27 -15.59 16.62
C LEU A 18 -12.49 -16.52 15.43
N ALA A 19 -13.52 -17.36 15.43
CA ALA A 19 -13.85 -18.26 14.33
C ALA A 19 -14.23 -17.49 13.07
N ALA A 20 -15.04 -16.43 13.19
CA ALA A 20 -15.36 -15.52 12.08
C ALA A 20 -14.10 -14.81 11.55
N PHE A 21 -13.21 -14.38 12.43
CA PHE A 21 -11.93 -13.77 12.06
C PHE A 21 -11.02 -14.78 11.35
N LEU A 22 -10.87 -16.00 11.86
CA LEU A 22 -10.06 -17.06 11.27
C LEU A 22 -10.64 -17.55 9.93
N LEU A 23 -11.97 -17.66 9.82
CA LEU A 23 -12.67 -17.99 8.58
C LEU A 23 -12.48 -16.90 7.52
N GLY A 24 -12.55 -15.62 7.92
CA GLY A 24 -12.21 -14.49 7.07
C GLY A 24 -10.76 -14.50 6.61
N ARG A 25 -9.81 -14.88 7.49
CA ARG A 25 -8.38 -14.99 7.12
C ARG A 25 -8.10 -16.15 6.17
N PHE A 26 -8.80 -17.29 6.31
CA PHE A 26 -8.64 -18.44 5.42
C PHE A 26 -9.19 -18.17 4.01
N THR A 27 -10.22 -17.36 3.89
CA THR A 27 -10.86 -17.04 2.59
C THR A 27 -10.26 -15.79 1.92
N ALA A 28 -9.55 -14.93 2.65
CA ALA A 28 -8.88 -13.74 2.11
C ALA A 28 -7.51 -14.01 1.42
N GLY A 29 -7.16 -15.28 1.18
CA GLY A 29 -5.85 -15.71 0.62
C GLY A 29 -5.74 -15.74 -0.91
N GLY A 30 -6.66 -15.11 -1.66
CA GLY A 30 -6.74 -15.26 -3.12
C GLY A 30 -6.81 -13.94 -3.86
N LYS A 31 -5.82 -13.04 -3.71
CA LYS A 31 -5.71 -11.90 -4.64
C LYS A 31 -5.33 -12.45 -6.02
N THR A 32 -6.31 -12.57 -6.90
CA THR A 32 -6.19 -12.93 -8.31
C THR A 32 -5.00 -12.22 -8.95
N ARG A 33 -3.86 -12.91 -9.04
CA ARG A 33 -2.71 -12.47 -9.83
C ARG A 33 -3.00 -12.89 -11.25
N ASN A 34 -3.44 -11.94 -12.08
CA ASN A 34 -3.52 -12.13 -13.52
C ASN A 34 -2.12 -12.59 -14.01
N ARG A 35 -1.98 -13.88 -14.38
CA ARG A 35 -0.69 -14.51 -14.70
C ARG A 35 -0.12 -14.09 -16.06
N LEU A 36 -0.79 -13.20 -16.80
CA LEU A 36 -0.23 -12.48 -17.94
C LEU A 36 0.66 -11.32 -17.47
N SER A 37 1.56 -11.58 -16.53
CA SER A 37 2.52 -10.56 -16.10
C SER A 37 3.53 -10.37 -17.23
N PRO A 38 3.67 -9.17 -17.84
CA PRO A 38 4.88 -8.85 -18.58
C PRO A 38 6.08 -9.12 -17.66
N THR A 39 7.20 -9.58 -18.22
CA THR A 39 8.44 -9.76 -17.48
C THR A 39 8.67 -8.54 -16.58
N PRO A 40 8.89 -8.74 -15.26
CA PRO A 40 9.06 -7.61 -14.36
C PRO A 40 10.19 -6.73 -14.90
N PRO A 41 9.98 -5.42 -14.99
CA PRO A 41 10.99 -4.52 -15.51
C PRO A 41 12.25 -4.66 -14.67
N THR A 42 13.40 -4.68 -15.34
CA THR A 42 14.68 -4.79 -14.65
C THR A 42 14.91 -3.52 -13.81
N SER A 43 15.74 -3.62 -12.76
CA SER A 43 16.06 -2.46 -11.91
C SER A 43 16.56 -1.26 -12.71
N GLU A 44 17.24 -1.50 -13.82
CA GLU A 44 17.70 -0.45 -14.74
C GLU A 44 16.55 0.26 -15.43
N GLU A 45 15.59 -0.48 -15.96
CA GLU A 45 14.38 0.05 -16.61
C GLU A 45 13.53 0.86 -15.63
N ILE A 46 13.41 0.41 -14.38
CA ILE A 46 12.72 1.15 -13.32
C ILE A 46 13.44 2.49 -13.08
N SER A 47 14.78 2.47 -12.96
CA SER A 47 15.56 3.70 -12.79
C SER A 47 15.43 4.65 -13.98
N ALA A 48 15.39 4.13 -15.20
CA ALA A 48 15.22 4.91 -16.42
C ALA A 48 13.83 5.54 -16.48
N ALA A 49 12.78 4.80 -16.09
CA ALA A 49 11.42 5.32 -15.98
C ALA A 49 11.31 6.42 -14.92
N LEU A 50 11.95 6.25 -13.75
CA LEU A 50 11.97 7.28 -12.70
C LEU A 50 12.76 8.53 -13.11
N LYS A 51 13.85 8.39 -13.86
CA LYS A 51 14.63 9.53 -14.39
C LYS A 51 13.82 10.41 -15.35
N ARG A 52 12.80 9.85 -16.01
CA ARG A 52 11.90 10.60 -16.90
C ARG A 52 10.88 11.45 -16.14
N VAL A 53 10.66 11.18 -14.85
CA VAL A 53 9.73 11.93 -14.02
C VAL A 53 10.33 13.30 -13.72
N THR A 54 9.66 14.36 -14.15
CA THR A 54 10.11 15.73 -13.94
C THR A 54 10.07 16.14 -12.47
N LEU A 55 10.86 17.14 -12.09
CA LEU A 55 10.89 17.68 -10.73
C LEU A 55 9.50 18.14 -10.28
N SER A 56 8.75 18.84 -11.13
CA SER A 56 7.39 19.30 -10.83
C SER A 56 6.47 18.14 -10.45
N ARG A 57 6.59 17.01 -11.15
CA ARG A 57 5.79 15.82 -10.86
C ARG A 57 6.17 15.17 -9.53
N TRP A 58 7.47 15.16 -9.20
CA TRP A 58 7.93 14.75 -7.88
C TRP A 58 7.40 15.67 -6.77
N MET A 59 7.31 16.98 -6.99
CA MET A 59 6.73 17.92 -6.01
C MET A 59 5.26 17.61 -5.73
N GLU A 60 4.46 17.27 -6.75
CA GLU A 60 3.07 16.86 -6.57
C GLU A 60 2.94 15.55 -5.78
N ILE A 61 3.77 14.56 -6.11
CA ILE A 61 3.83 13.28 -5.38
C ILE A 61 4.21 13.54 -3.92
N ASP A 62 5.17 14.43 -3.69
CA ASP A 62 5.64 14.81 -2.36
C ASP A 62 4.55 15.54 -1.55
N ALA A 63 3.77 16.41 -2.19
CA ALA A 63 2.63 17.08 -1.56
C ALA A 63 1.54 16.08 -1.13
N GLU A 64 1.24 15.09 -1.96
CA GLU A 64 0.30 14.00 -1.61
C GLU A 64 0.83 13.12 -0.47
N LEU A 65 2.15 12.89 -0.41
CA LEU A 65 2.79 12.17 0.69
C LEU A 65 2.71 12.94 2.02
N ASP A 66 2.96 14.25 1.99
CA ASP A 66 2.82 15.12 3.17
C ASP A 66 1.36 15.18 3.64
N ALA A 67 0.40 15.16 2.71
CA ALA A 67 -1.03 15.05 3.00
C ALA A 67 -1.50 13.64 3.44
N ARG A 68 -0.57 12.69 3.68
CA ARG A 68 -0.85 11.28 4.06
C ARG A 68 -1.64 10.48 3.01
N LYS A 69 -1.77 10.97 1.78
CA LYS A 69 -2.55 10.36 0.69
C LYS A 69 -1.69 9.44 -0.19
N LYS A 70 -1.07 8.43 0.42
CA LYS A 70 -0.09 7.53 -0.24
C LYS A 70 -0.63 6.84 -1.49
N ILE A 71 -1.90 6.47 -1.51
CA ILE A 71 -2.52 5.83 -2.69
C ILE A 71 -2.54 6.77 -3.90
N LYS A 72 -2.82 8.07 -3.68
CA LYS A 72 -2.79 9.07 -4.76
C LYS A 72 -1.38 9.29 -5.29
N ALA A 73 -0.39 9.37 -4.40
CA ALA A 73 1.02 9.47 -4.77
C ALA A 73 1.47 8.28 -5.67
N ILE A 74 1.09 7.06 -5.31
CA ILE A 74 1.38 5.85 -6.11
C ILE A 74 0.68 5.92 -7.48
N LYS A 75 -0.57 6.40 -7.52
CA LYS A 75 -1.32 6.56 -8.76
C LYS A 75 -0.65 7.56 -9.70
N LEU A 76 -0.26 8.74 -9.20
CA LEU A 76 0.44 9.77 -9.97
C LEU A 76 1.75 9.25 -10.57
N LEU A 77 2.55 8.54 -9.76
CA LEU A 77 3.81 7.97 -10.25
C LEU A 77 3.57 6.92 -11.32
N ARG A 78 2.57 6.06 -11.14
CA ARG A 78 2.20 5.01 -12.10
C ARG A 78 1.72 5.59 -13.44
N GLU A 79 0.90 6.63 -13.40
CA GLU A 79 0.43 7.33 -14.60
C GLU A 79 1.56 8.02 -15.36
N THR A 80 2.57 8.51 -14.64
CA THR A 80 3.72 9.19 -15.25
C THR A 80 4.74 8.21 -15.82
N THR A 81 4.97 7.08 -15.15
CA THR A 81 6.07 6.14 -15.48
C THR A 81 5.62 4.89 -16.22
N GLY A 82 4.32 4.55 -16.17
CA GLY A 82 3.78 3.30 -16.69
C GLY A 82 4.15 2.06 -15.85
N LEU A 83 4.80 2.23 -14.70
CA LEU A 83 5.31 1.12 -13.89
C LEU A 83 4.19 0.24 -13.30
N GLY A 84 4.59 -0.98 -12.92
CA GLY A 84 3.73 -1.88 -12.15
C GLY A 84 3.33 -1.28 -10.81
N LEU A 85 2.24 -1.79 -10.22
CA LEU A 85 1.78 -1.35 -8.90
C LEU A 85 2.85 -1.60 -7.82
N LYS A 86 3.59 -2.70 -7.94
CA LYS A 86 4.68 -3.06 -7.04
C LYS A 86 5.79 -2.00 -7.09
N ASP A 87 6.32 -1.72 -8.28
CA ASP A 87 7.48 -0.84 -8.46
C ASP A 87 7.12 0.62 -8.14
N SER A 88 5.92 1.04 -8.53
CA SER A 88 5.40 2.38 -8.19
C SER A 88 5.29 2.57 -6.67
N LYS A 89 4.81 1.54 -5.95
CA LYS A 89 4.74 1.57 -4.48
C LYS A 89 6.13 1.68 -3.87
N GLU A 90 7.06 0.85 -4.33
CA GLU A 90 8.42 0.79 -3.79
C GLU A 90 9.17 2.11 -3.99
N ALA A 91 9.07 2.71 -5.18
CA ALA A 91 9.66 4.01 -5.47
C ALA A 91 9.10 5.14 -4.59
N VAL A 92 7.77 5.20 -4.39
CA VAL A 92 7.12 6.17 -3.50
C VAL A 92 7.55 5.96 -2.04
N GLU A 93 7.66 4.71 -1.59
CA GLU A 93 8.11 4.39 -0.24
C GLU A 93 9.58 4.74 0.00
N ALA A 94 10.45 4.48 -0.97
CA ALA A 94 11.85 4.88 -0.93
C ALA A 94 11.98 6.41 -0.84
N ARG A 95 11.20 7.14 -1.65
CA ARG A 95 11.12 8.61 -1.61
C ARG A 95 10.67 9.11 -0.24
N GLN A 96 9.61 8.51 0.32
CA GLN A 96 9.10 8.88 1.64
C GLN A 96 10.14 8.64 2.74
N ARG A 97 10.87 7.51 2.70
CA ARG A 97 11.95 7.19 3.65
C ARG A 97 13.10 8.18 3.55
N GLN A 98 13.56 8.51 2.35
CA GLN A 98 14.62 9.49 2.11
C GLN A 98 14.25 10.88 2.67
N ARG A 99 13.00 11.32 2.48
CA ARG A 99 12.53 12.61 2.98
C ARG A 99 12.29 12.63 4.49
N GLY A 100 11.80 11.53 5.06
CA GLY A 100 11.61 11.41 6.51
C GLY A 100 12.92 11.53 7.28
N ALA A 101 14.02 11.02 6.73
CA ALA A 101 15.36 11.16 7.31
C ALA A 101 15.88 12.62 7.31
N HIS A 102 15.39 13.47 6.41
CA HIS A 102 15.76 14.89 6.34
C HIS A 102 14.85 15.80 7.19
N LYS A 103 13.75 15.26 7.75
CA LYS A 103 12.75 16.03 8.52
C LYS A 103 12.91 15.84 10.04
N LEU A 104 13.96 15.13 10.46
CA LEU A 104 14.42 14.94 11.85
C LEU A 104 15.62 15.85 12.09
#